data_AF-A0A5X8Y1Y6-F1
#
_entry.id   AF-A0A5X8Y1Y6-F1
#
_cell.length_a   1.000
_cell.length_b   1.000
_cell.length_c   1.000
_cell.angle_alpha   90.00
_cell.angle_beta   90.00
_cell.angle_gamma   90.00
#
_symmetry.space_group_name_H-M   'P 1'
#
loop_
_entity.id
_entity.type
_entity.pdbx_description
1 polymer ?
#
loop_
_entity_poly.entity_id
_entity_poly.type
_entity_poly.pdbx_seq_one_letter_code
_entity_poly.pdbx_strand_id
1 'polypeptide(L)' 'MRSTARKPGVKEQLIEMAFSSAGVCDTTRTLNIGINTVINTLKNSRRSE' A
#
# COMPACT_ATOMS: atom_id res chain seq x y z
N MET A 1 -2.81 -24.81 6.52
CA MET A 1 -3.77 -23.70 6.32
C MET A 1 -3.36 -22.92 5.08
N ARG A 2 -4.11 -23.01 3.98
CA ARG A 2 -3.88 -22.19 2.79
C ARG A 2 -4.80 -20.98 2.92
N SER A 3 -4.32 -19.94 3.60
CA SER A 3 -5.01 -18.65 3.58
C SER A 3 -5.14 -18.25 2.11
N THR A 4 -6.37 -18.09 1.65
CA THR A 4 -6.66 -17.61 0.31
C THR A 4 -6.08 -16.21 0.24
N ALA A 5 -4.88 -16.08 -0.34
CA ALA A 5 -4.30 -14.80 -0.69
C ALA A 5 -5.22 -14.18 -1.75
N ARG A 6 -6.29 -13.52 -1.29
CA ARG A 6 -7.06 -12.60 -2.11
C ARG A 6 -6.04 -11.62 -2.65
N LYS A 7 -5.96 -11.51 -3.98
CA LYS A 7 -5.04 -10.57 -4.61
C LYS A 7 -5.29 -9.20 -3.97
N PRO A 8 -4.28 -8.62 -3.30
CA PRO A 8 -4.47 -7.32 -2.68
C PRO A 8 -4.85 -6.34 -3.78
N GLY A 9 -5.97 -5.64 -3.58
CA GLY A 9 -6.35 -4.53 -4.45
C GLY A 9 -5.23 -3.48 -4.44
N VAL A 10 -5.18 -2.61 -5.45
CA VAL A 10 -4.08 -1.63 -5.61
C VAL A 10 -3.82 -0.80 -4.35
N LYS A 11 -4.88 -0.47 -3.58
CA LYS A 11 -4.75 0.24 -2.29
C LYS A 11 -4.07 -0.60 -1.20
N GLU A 12 -4.42 -1.88 -1.10
CA GLU A 12 -3.84 -2.81 -0.12
C GLU A 12 -2.37 -3.10 -0.47
N GLN A 13 -2.08 -3.27 -1.76
CA GLN A 13 -0.73 -3.51 -2.28
C GLN A 13 0.19 -2.31 -2.03
N LEU A 14 -0.36 -1.10 -2.15
CA LEU A 14 0.32 0.14 -1.78
C LEU A 14 0.63 0.20 -0.29
N ILE A 15 -0.34 -0.11 0.58
CA ILE A 15 -0.14 -0.12 2.04
C ILE A 15 0.92 -1.16 2.39
N GLU A 16 0.80 -2.38 1.88
CA GLU A 16 1.74 -3.47 2.15
C GLU A 16 3.16 -3.12 1.70
N MET A 17 3.35 -2.57 0.49
CA MET A 17 4.68 -2.16 0.03
C MET A 17 5.27 -1.00 0.82
N ALA A 18 4.46 0.01 1.15
CA ALA A 18 4.94 1.18 1.88
C ALA A 18 5.26 0.87 3.35
N PHE A 19 4.57 -0.10 3.96
CA PHE A 19 4.89 -0.62 5.29
C PHE A 19 5.98 -1.71 5.27
N SER A 20 6.22 -2.32 4.12
CA SER A 20 7.37 -3.20 3.86
C SER A 20 8.64 -2.35 3.63
N SER A 21 9.79 -3.02 3.54
CA SER A 21 11.12 -2.39 3.40
C SER A 21 11.31 -1.55 2.12
N ALA A 22 10.31 -1.50 1.22
CA ALA A 22 10.33 -0.64 0.03
C ALA A 22 10.05 0.84 0.38
N GLY A 23 9.21 1.13 1.38
CA GLY A 23 8.88 2.51 1.75
C GLY A 23 8.12 3.30 0.67
N VAL A 24 7.87 4.58 0.93
CA VAL A 24 6.95 5.41 0.13
C VAL A 24 7.48 5.69 -1.28
N CYS A 25 8.77 5.96 -1.43
CA CYS A 25 9.37 6.34 -2.72
C CYS A 25 9.39 5.16 -3.71
N ASP A 26 9.73 3.97 -3.26
CA ASP A 26 9.73 2.79 -4.13
C ASP A 26 8.30 2.35 -4.46
N THR A 27 7.35 2.56 -3.54
CA THR A 27 5.93 2.30 -3.81
C THR A 27 5.38 3.20 -4.91
N THR A 28 5.74 4.50 -4.94
CA THR A 28 5.31 5.40 -6.02
C THR A 28 5.87 4.98 -7.38
N ARG A 29 7.14 4.54 -7.43
CA ARG A 29 7.80 4.04 -8.64
C ARG A 29 7.22 2.72 -9.13
N THR A 30 6.95 1.79 -8.21
CA THR A 30 6.48 0.44 -8.52
C THR A 30 5.03 0.44 -9.00
N LEU A 31 4.16 1.22 -8.35
CA LEU A 31 2.73 1.28 -8.69
C LEU A 31 2.39 2.40 -9.68
N ASN A 32 3.34 3.27 -10.01
CA ASN A 32 3.13 4.48 -10.81
C ASN A 32 2.02 5.37 -10.24
N ILE A 33 2.04 5.54 -8.90
CA ILE A 33 1.05 6.31 -8.14
C ILE A 33 1.73 7.57 -7.61
N GLY A 34 1.05 8.72 -7.72
CA GLY A 34 1.54 9.98 -7.16
C GLY A 34 1.69 9.93 -5.64
N ILE A 35 2.73 10.58 -5.10
CA ILE A 35 3.04 10.54 -3.67
C ILE A 35 1.88 11.04 -2.78
N ASN A 36 1.09 12.01 -3.27
CA ASN A 36 -0.11 12.48 -2.58
C ASN A 36 -1.14 11.36 -2.36
N THR A 37 -1.34 10.51 -3.37
CA THR A 37 -2.24 9.35 -3.27
C THR A 37 -1.70 8.30 -2.31
N VAL A 38 -0.37 8.07 -2.30
CA VAL A 38 0.26 7.15 -1.35
C VAL A 38 0.06 7.65 0.09
N ILE A 39 0.42 8.91 0.38
CA ILE A 39 0.25 9.51 1.71
C ILE A 39 -1.23 9.52 2.13
N ASN A 40 -2.15 9.88 1.22
CA ASN A 40 -3.58 9.87 1.52
C ASN A 40 -4.08 8.45 1.85
N THR A 41 -3.65 7.44 1.09
CA THR A 41 -4.01 6.04 1.35
C THR A 41 -3.48 5.58 2.71
N LEU A 42 -2.24 5.89 3.04
CA LEU A 42 -1.62 5.53 4.32
C LEU A 42 -2.26 6.24 5.53
N LYS A 43 -2.68 7.50 5.36
CA LYS A 43 -3.42 8.23 6.41
C LYS A 43 -4.80 7.64 6.67
N ASN A 44 -5.48 7.18 5.62
CA ASN A 44 -6.80 6.56 5.74
C ASN A 44 -6.71 5.10 6.21
N SER A 45 -5.63 4.38 5.90
CA SER A 45 -5.41 3.00 6.37
C SER A 45 -5.20 2.95 7.88
N ARG A 46 -4.55 3.96 8.47
CA ARG A 46 -4.33 4.06 9.93
C ARG A 46 -5.60 4.39 10.73
N ARG A 47 -6.68 4.85 10.09
CA ARG A 47 -7.97 5.17 10.73
C ARG A 47 -8.95 4.00 10.79
N SER A 48 -8.57 2.84 10.28
CA SER A 48 -9.35 1.61 10.41
C SER A 48 -8.81 0.78 11.58
N GLU A 49 -8.88 1.34 12.79
CA GLU A 49 -8.94 0.59 14.07
C GLU A 49 -10.24 0.95 14.78
#